data_AF-A0AA36M777-F1
#
_entry.id   AF-A0AA36M777-F1
#
_cell.length_a   1.000
_cell.length_b   1.000
_cell.length_c   1.000
_cell.angle_alpha   90.00
_cell.angle_beta   90.00
_cell.angle_gamma   90.00
#
_symmetry.space_group_name_H-M   'P 1'
#
loop_
_entity.id
_entity.type
_entity.pdbx_description
1 polymer ?
#
loop_
_entity_poly.entity_id
_entity_poly.type
_entity_poly.pdbx_seq_one_letter_code
_entity_poly.pdbx_strand_id
1 'polypeptide(L)'
;MDSLMEQSASGHATPPPHTPASQEALSNWNSLEERVKELSGPSQDSQATASASLVEGIPRTSRSDRWATLRPTPSLTQVVATIVGHVLPRINDQKPLSSATNARHVTWKCPGKLAHGNTVLECSIEERVPDVIPNSPLSCISIGTPYDLARNISVITQSHIPDNWRVARLLDVSYDILTPHSLGISLSYFRSHCLHATLASVVDAKKPAQDCPPRTRDDPYNLSYLYGKAVEFANCNPWMESRWCQLKPRETLILLPEGFDEVLRCLEADFVAVHVIRSPDEVEPEWFAEELSAIILFSPASSSDILRWRSAWTLFLYAVAQGAELIALPGPQDDEGWGATVDLLRDLMEETCAQRPSLAPKMRCLLPKRSENAMLGAAYKILADKINLVTGRHFTQSAAKRFWNATKTQYSAFLKLPDFKRIREPENSCRSAAVQREPRSSTYMRGRGARHNSRSQQRNFNQLENRSSSYQRNSHRRENRSTSQSRTTPKPRFQRREPFRNSCRGRLN
;
A
#
# COMPACT_ATOMS: atom_id res chain seq x y z
N MET A 1 23.08 12.61 -61.41
CA MET A 1 22.27 13.74 -61.94
C MET A 1 20.87 13.59 -61.37
N ASP A 2 20.69 13.71 -60.05
CA ASP A 2 21.00 14.82 -59.11
C ASP A 2 19.88 15.86 -59.20
N SER A 3 19.00 16.06 -58.21
CA SER A 3 19.15 16.30 -56.75
C SER A 3 19.11 17.80 -56.42
N LEU A 4 18.61 18.12 -55.21
CA LEU A 4 18.37 19.46 -54.65
C LEU A 4 17.13 20.20 -55.25
N MET A 5 16.34 20.98 -54.49
CA MET A 5 16.39 21.24 -53.04
C MET A 5 15.01 21.52 -52.41
N GLU A 6 15.00 21.59 -51.08
CA GLU A 6 13.85 21.78 -50.18
C GLU A 6 13.21 23.18 -50.27
N GLN A 7 11.98 23.33 -49.76
CA GLN A 7 11.78 24.08 -48.50
C GLN A 7 10.37 23.98 -47.87
N SER A 8 10.38 23.70 -46.56
CA SER A 8 9.57 24.32 -45.49
C SER A 8 8.05 24.42 -45.59
N ALA A 9 7.37 23.78 -44.63
CA ALA A 9 5.95 23.98 -44.34
C ALA A 9 5.74 24.98 -43.17
N SER A 10 4.58 25.65 -43.15
CA SER A 10 4.06 26.31 -41.96
C SER A 10 2.53 26.22 -41.91
N GLY A 11 1.99 25.42 -40.98
CA GLY A 11 0.56 25.30 -40.76
C GLY A 11 0.29 24.84 -39.33
N HIS A 12 -0.30 25.72 -38.51
CA HIS A 12 -0.67 25.37 -37.14
C HIS A 12 -1.88 24.44 -37.13
N ALA A 13 -1.65 23.16 -36.83
CA ALA A 13 -2.70 22.27 -36.36
C ALA A 13 -2.94 22.53 -34.86
N THR A 14 -4.16 22.90 -34.50
CA THR A 14 -4.62 22.90 -33.10
C THR A 14 -4.58 21.48 -32.53
N PRO A 15 -4.22 21.30 -31.24
CA PRO A 15 -4.27 19.98 -30.61
C PRO A 15 -5.71 19.45 -30.57
N PRO A 16 -5.94 18.12 -30.69
CA PRO A 16 -7.26 17.54 -30.51
C PRO A 16 -7.72 17.64 -29.04
N PRO A 17 -9.04 17.63 -28.78
CA PRO A 17 -9.59 17.71 -27.43
C PRO A 17 -9.34 16.44 -26.59
N HIS A 18 -9.67 16.53 -25.31
CA HIS A 18 -9.32 15.58 -24.24
C HIS A 18 -9.73 14.12 -24.49
N THR A 19 -8.98 13.21 -23.86
CA THR A 19 -9.13 11.75 -23.91
C THR A 19 -10.51 11.27 -23.46
N PRO A 20 -11.14 10.28 -24.14
CA PRO A 20 -12.46 9.76 -23.79
C PRO A 20 -12.51 9.14 -22.39
N ALA A 21 -11.39 8.59 -21.90
CA ALA A 21 -11.25 8.06 -20.54
C ALA A 21 -11.65 9.07 -19.43
N SER A 22 -11.52 10.38 -19.69
CA SER A 22 -11.95 11.41 -18.73
C SER A 22 -13.47 11.46 -18.55
N GLN A 23 -14.25 11.27 -19.62
CA GLN A 23 -15.71 11.27 -19.58
C GLN A 23 -16.26 9.94 -19.05
N GLU A 24 -15.59 8.82 -19.37
CA GLU A 24 -15.92 7.51 -18.81
C GLU A 24 -15.63 7.43 -17.32
N ALA A 25 -14.53 8.02 -16.83
CA ALA A 25 -14.31 8.17 -15.40
C ALA A 25 -15.49 8.93 -14.76
N LEU A 26 -15.78 10.16 -15.22
CA LEU A 26 -16.85 11.01 -14.69
C LEU A 26 -18.22 10.32 -14.64
N SER A 27 -18.59 9.51 -15.64
CA SER A 27 -19.87 8.79 -15.62
C SER A 27 -19.94 7.68 -14.56
N ASN A 28 -18.83 7.00 -14.27
CA ASN A 28 -18.76 6.05 -13.15
C ASN A 28 -18.72 6.78 -11.80
N TRP A 29 -18.06 7.94 -11.71
CA TRP A 29 -18.02 8.77 -10.49
C TRP A 29 -19.38 9.34 -10.13
N ASN A 30 -20.17 9.82 -11.11
CA ASN A 30 -21.55 10.24 -10.87
C ASN A 30 -22.39 9.11 -10.24
N SER A 31 -22.31 7.89 -10.79
CA SER A 31 -23.04 6.73 -10.24
C SER A 31 -22.51 6.30 -8.86
N LEU A 32 -21.20 6.45 -8.61
CA LEU A 32 -20.64 6.18 -7.29
C LEU A 32 -21.05 7.24 -6.26
N GLU A 33 -21.03 8.52 -6.63
CA GLU A 33 -21.52 9.63 -5.81
C GLU A 33 -22.99 9.44 -5.44
N GLU A 34 -23.85 9.09 -6.41
CA GLU A 34 -25.25 8.76 -6.16
C GLU A 34 -25.37 7.63 -5.13
N ARG A 35 -24.61 6.54 -5.29
CA ARG A 35 -24.61 5.39 -4.38
C ARG A 35 -24.01 5.68 -3.01
N VAL A 36 -23.03 6.58 -2.92
CA VAL A 36 -22.50 7.10 -1.65
C VAL A 36 -23.54 8.00 -0.99
N LYS A 37 -24.27 8.83 -1.73
CA LYS A 37 -25.37 9.68 -1.22
C LYS A 37 -26.57 8.84 -0.74
N GLU A 38 -26.94 7.78 -1.46
CA GLU A 38 -27.91 6.76 -1.01
C GLU A 38 -27.48 6.13 0.31
N LEU A 39 -26.22 5.72 0.42
CA LEU A 39 -25.65 5.18 1.67
C LEU A 39 -25.48 6.25 2.76
N SER A 40 -25.34 7.55 2.44
CA SER A 40 -25.35 8.63 3.43
C SER A 40 -26.75 8.95 3.96
N GLY A 41 -27.81 8.40 3.36
CA GLY A 41 -29.19 8.56 3.82
C GLY A 41 -29.53 7.80 5.11
N PRO A 42 -30.67 8.13 5.75
CA PRO A 42 -31.16 7.42 6.94
C PRO A 42 -31.51 5.97 6.57
N SER A 43 -30.79 5.01 7.18
CA SER A 43 -30.99 3.58 6.91
C SER A 43 -32.39 3.11 7.32
N GLN A 44 -33.05 2.36 6.43
CA GLN A 44 -34.15 1.46 6.82
C GLN A 44 -33.56 0.14 7.31
N ASP A 45 -33.99 -0.33 8.49
CA ASP A 45 -33.46 -1.54 9.12
C ASP A 45 -33.77 -2.81 8.33
N SER A 46 -32.76 -3.35 7.65
CA SER A 46 -32.80 -4.67 7.01
C SER A 46 -31.96 -5.67 7.79
N GLN A 47 -32.61 -6.61 8.48
CA GLN A 47 -31.94 -7.65 9.26
C GLN A 47 -31.29 -8.70 8.36
N ALA A 48 -30.00 -8.53 8.07
CA ALA A 48 -29.19 -9.54 7.37
C ALA A 48 -28.51 -10.49 8.38
N THR A 49 -29.02 -11.72 8.49
CA THR A 49 -28.32 -12.77 9.26
C THR A 49 -27.08 -13.27 8.51
N ALA A 50 -25.98 -13.45 9.24
CA ALA A 50 -24.70 -13.90 8.69
C ALA A 50 -24.25 -15.19 9.38
N SER A 51 -24.29 -16.30 8.66
CA SER A 51 -23.63 -17.55 9.03
C SER A 51 -22.17 -17.51 8.58
N ALA A 52 -21.24 -17.55 9.53
CA ALA A 52 -19.80 -17.52 9.25
C ALA A 52 -19.29 -18.91 8.84
N SER A 53 -18.61 -19.00 7.70
CA SER A 53 -17.76 -20.15 7.33
C SER A 53 -16.35 -19.98 7.93
N LEU A 54 -15.67 -21.08 8.25
CA LEU A 54 -14.29 -21.03 8.73
C LEU A 54 -13.31 -20.81 7.56
N VAL A 55 -13.02 -19.55 7.30
CA VAL A 55 -11.78 -19.09 6.66
C VAL A 55 -11.07 -18.19 7.67
N GLU A 56 -9.75 -18.33 7.82
CA GLU A 56 -8.97 -17.46 8.70
C GLU A 56 -8.87 -16.05 8.11
N GLY A 57 -9.85 -15.21 8.44
CA GLY A 57 -9.77 -13.76 8.25
C GLY A 57 -8.76 -13.12 9.21
N ILE A 58 -8.70 -11.77 9.25
CA ILE A 58 -7.86 -11.06 10.23
C ILE A 58 -8.25 -11.55 11.66
N PRO A 59 -7.33 -12.17 12.42
CA PRO A 59 -7.67 -12.75 13.72
C PRO A 59 -8.01 -11.62 14.71
N ARG A 60 -9.27 -11.59 15.16
CA ARG A 60 -9.79 -10.52 16.03
C ARG A 60 -8.92 -10.31 17.27
N THR A 61 -8.41 -9.09 17.43
CA THR A 61 -7.49 -8.75 18.52
C THR A 61 -8.19 -8.83 19.87
N SER A 62 -7.56 -9.50 20.84
CA SER A 62 -8.13 -9.71 22.17
C SER A 62 -8.47 -8.38 22.86
N ARG A 63 -9.54 -8.35 23.69
CA ARG A 63 -9.94 -7.14 24.41
C ARG A 63 -8.94 -6.71 25.50
N SER A 64 -8.00 -7.57 25.85
CA SER A 64 -6.82 -7.26 26.69
C SER A 64 -5.65 -6.63 25.90
N ASP A 65 -5.54 -6.92 24.61
CA ASP A 65 -4.50 -6.40 23.71
C ASP A 65 -4.89 -5.09 23.02
N ARG A 66 -6.11 -4.59 23.26
CA ARG A 66 -6.61 -3.30 22.77
C ARG A 66 -6.20 -2.17 23.71
N TRP A 67 -6.01 -0.97 23.16
CA TRP A 67 -5.55 0.21 23.87
C TRP A 67 -6.65 0.79 24.75
N ALA A 68 -7.82 1.02 24.17
CA ALA A 68 -9.05 1.34 24.85
C ALA A 68 -9.91 0.06 24.95
N THR A 69 -10.52 -0.19 26.12
CA THR A 69 -11.35 -1.39 26.36
C THR A 69 -12.76 -1.26 25.78
N LEU A 70 -12.87 -0.70 24.57
CA LEU A 70 -14.12 -0.54 23.84
C LEU A 70 -14.81 -1.91 23.61
N ARG A 71 -16.11 -1.86 23.38
CA ARG A 71 -16.84 -2.92 22.67
C ARG A 71 -17.14 -2.37 21.28
N PRO A 72 -17.02 -3.17 20.21
CA PRO A 72 -17.66 -2.85 18.95
C PRO A 72 -19.12 -2.48 19.20
N THR A 73 -19.56 -1.33 18.71
CA THR A 73 -20.97 -0.93 18.83
C THR A 73 -21.81 -1.82 17.91
N PRO A 74 -23.09 -2.09 18.22
CA PRO A 74 -23.98 -2.77 17.28
C PRO A 74 -24.06 -2.06 15.92
N SER A 75 -23.93 -0.72 15.93
CA SER A 75 -23.84 0.10 14.72
C SER A 75 -22.61 -0.20 13.85
N LEU A 76 -21.45 -0.63 14.41
CA LEU A 76 -20.30 -1.05 13.59
C LEU A 76 -20.65 -2.22 12.69
N THR A 77 -21.12 -3.32 13.28
CA THR A 77 -21.50 -4.52 12.52
C THR A 77 -22.57 -4.21 11.48
N GLN A 78 -23.57 -3.39 11.82
CA GLN A 78 -24.64 -3.01 10.88
C GLN A 78 -24.13 -2.12 9.73
N VAL A 79 -23.31 -1.10 10.02
CA VAL A 79 -22.71 -0.21 9.01
C VAL A 79 -21.78 -1.00 8.09
N VAL A 80 -20.86 -1.78 8.64
CA VAL A 80 -19.91 -2.58 7.86
C VAL A 80 -20.63 -3.63 7.01
N ALA A 81 -21.64 -4.34 7.56
CA ALA A 81 -22.42 -5.31 6.78
C ALA A 81 -23.19 -4.63 5.62
N THR A 82 -23.71 -3.40 5.83
CA THR A 82 -24.41 -2.64 4.79
C THR A 82 -23.46 -2.19 3.68
N ILE A 83 -22.27 -1.68 4.01
CA ILE A 83 -21.26 -1.30 3.02
C ILE A 83 -20.78 -2.54 2.25
N VAL A 84 -20.38 -3.61 2.95
CA VAL A 84 -19.89 -4.85 2.33
C VAL A 84 -20.95 -5.45 1.41
N GLY A 85 -22.22 -5.48 1.82
CA GLY A 85 -23.32 -5.99 1.00
C GLY A 85 -23.61 -5.14 -0.25
N HIS A 86 -23.30 -3.85 -0.25
CA HIS A 86 -23.51 -2.94 -1.37
C HIS A 86 -22.33 -2.91 -2.36
N VAL A 87 -21.10 -2.98 -1.86
CA VAL A 87 -19.87 -3.01 -2.68
C VAL A 87 -19.62 -4.40 -3.27
N LEU A 88 -19.78 -5.43 -2.44
CA LEU A 88 -19.53 -6.84 -2.77
C LEU A 88 -20.80 -7.68 -2.52
N PRO A 89 -21.86 -7.50 -3.34
CA PRO A 89 -23.12 -8.20 -3.16
C PRO A 89 -22.90 -9.73 -3.16
N ARG A 90 -23.50 -10.40 -2.17
CA ARG A 90 -23.34 -11.85 -2.00
C ARG A 90 -23.80 -12.59 -3.26
N ILE A 91 -22.88 -13.38 -3.82
CA ILE A 91 -23.16 -14.28 -4.94
C ILE A 91 -24.19 -15.31 -4.46
N ASN A 92 -25.40 -15.28 -5.03
CA ASN A 92 -26.41 -16.32 -4.79
C ASN A 92 -25.84 -17.68 -5.25
N ASP A 93 -25.99 -18.73 -4.43
CA ASP A 93 -25.49 -20.10 -4.70
C ASP A 93 -25.98 -20.70 -6.03
N GLN A 94 -27.03 -20.12 -6.63
CA GLN A 94 -27.57 -20.48 -7.94
C GLN A 94 -26.82 -19.85 -9.14
N LYS A 95 -25.96 -18.84 -8.96
CA LYS A 95 -25.15 -18.31 -10.08
C LYS A 95 -24.11 -19.36 -10.51
N PRO A 96 -23.92 -19.62 -11.82
CA PRO A 96 -22.84 -20.47 -12.29
C PRO A 96 -21.47 -19.84 -11.98
N LEU A 97 -20.41 -20.66 -11.98
CA LEU A 97 -19.04 -20.21 -11.79
C LEU A 97 -18.29 -20.06 -13.13
N SER A 98 -17.18 -19.31 -13.09
CA SER A 98 -16.18 -19.24 -14.17
C SER A 98 -15.71 -20.65 -14.55
N SER A 99 -15.48 -20.90 -15.84
CA SER A 99 -15.24 -22.23 -16.39
C SER A 99 -14.03 -22.22 -17.33
N ALA A 100 -13.22 -23.27 -17.24
CA ALA A 100 -12.10 -23.50 -18.15
C ALA A 100 -12.53 -23.71 -19.62
N THR A 101 -13.81 -23.96 -19.90
CA THR A 101 -14.30 -24.35 -21.24
C THR A 101 -14.97 -23.23 -22.05
N ASN A 102 -15.49 -22.17 -21.43
CA ASN A 102 -16.13 -21.05 -22.16
C ASN A 102 -15.14 -19.89 -22.39
N ALA A 103 -14.82 -19.57 -23.64
CA ALA A 103 -13.85 -18.54 -24.04
C ALA A 103 -14.18 -17.10 -23.59
N ARG A 104 -15.31 -16.89 -22.90
CA ARG A 104 -15.75 -15.64 -22.27
C ARG A 104 -15.40 -15.53 -20.78
N HIS A 105 -14.95 -16.62 -20.16
CA HIS A 105 -14.73 -16.69 -18.71
C HIS A 105 -13.24 -16.44 -18.39
N VAL A 106 -12.94 -15.72 -17.30
CA VAL A 106 -11.54 -15.33 -17.01
C VAL A 106 -10.61 -16.50 -16.66
N THR A 107 -11.17 -17.65 -16.24
CA THR A 107 -10.41 -18.90 -15.98
C THR A 107 -10.34 -19.83 -17.20
N TRP A 108 -10.76 -19.36 -18.37
CA TRP A 108 -10.73 -20.14 -19.61
C TRP A 108 -9.30 -20.52 -20.03
N LYS A 109 -9.13 -21.77 -20.49
CA LYS A 109 -7.87 -22.27 -21.05
C LYS A 109 -8.07 -22.64 -22.52
N CYS A 110 -7.08 -22.32 -23.35
CA CYS A 110 -7.14 -22.70 -24.75
C CYS A 110 -7.00 -24.23 -24.91
N PRO A 111 -7.91 -24.92 -25.63
CA PRO A 111 -7.82 -26.36 -25.86
C PRO A 111 -6.77 -26.75 -26.92
N GLY A 112 -5.94 -25.80 -27.38
CA GLY A 112 -4.89 -26.01 -28.38
C GLY A 112 -5.38 -26.22 -29.82
N LYS A 113 -6.64 -26.65 -30.02
CA LYS A 113 -7.22 -26.97 -31.35
C LYS A 113 -8.67 -26.53 -31.46
N LEU A 114 -9.06 -26.06 -32.63
CA LEU A 114 -10.40 -25.60 -32.99
C LEU A 114 -10.93 -26.38 -34.19
N ALA A 115 -12.10 -27.02 -34.08
CA ALA A 115 -12.79 -27.61 -35.21
C ALA A 115 -13.53 -26.53 -36.02
N HIS A 116 -13.30 -26.47 -37.33
CA HIS A 116 -13.99 -25.58 -38.26
C HIS A 116 -14.41 -26.35 -39.52
N GLY A 117 -15.71 -26.70 -39.61
CA GLY A 117 -16.21 -27.63 -40.61
C GLY A 117 -15.47 -28.98 -40.51
N ASN A 118 -14.94 -29.46 -41.63
CA ASN A 118 -14.16 -30.70 -41.70
C ASN A 118 -12.64 -30.50 -41.40
N THR A 119 -12.23 -29.29 -40.99
CA THR A 119 -10.82 -28.97 -40.70
C THR A 119 -10.59 -28.76 -39.20
N VAL A 120 -9.38 -29.08 -38.74
CA VAL A 120 -8.93 -28.78 -37.37
C VAL A 120 -7.80 -27.76 -37.46
N LEU A 121 -8.05 -26.56 -36.95
CA LEU A 121 -7.07 -25.48 -36.86
C LEU A 121 -6.31 -25.59 -35.54
N GLU A 122 -4.99 -25.43 -35.57
CA GLU A 122 -4.18 -25.35 -34.35
C GLU A 122 -4.18 -23.92 -33.79
N CYS A 123 -4.18 -23.82 -32.46
CA CYS A 123 -4.44 -22.57 -31.73
C CYS A 123 -3.77 -22.66 -30.34
N SER A 124 -2.45 -22.66 -30.29
CA SER A 124 -1.69 -22.67 -29.03
C SER A 124 -1.50 -21.26 -28.47
N ILE A 125 -2.14 -20.96 -27.34
CA ILE A 125 -1.56 -20.01 -26.36
C ILE A 125 -0.98 -20.88 -25.25
N GLU A 126 0.35 -20.99 -25.22
CA GLU A 126 1.14 -21.43 -24.08
C GLU A 126 2.46 -20.65 -24.07
N GLU A 127 2.33 -19.33 -23.90
CA GLU A 127 3.46 -18.41 -23.82
C GLU A 127 3.93 -18.26 -22.37
N ARG A 128 5.23 -18.01 -22.22
CA ARG A 128 5.84 -17.73 -20.92
C ARG A 128 5.70 -16.24 -20.63
N VAL A 129 5.80 -15.89 -19.34
CA VAL A 129 5.66 -14.49 -18.95
C VAL A 129 6.62 -13.54 -19.70
N PRO A 130 7.91 -13.82 -19.97
CA PRO A 130 8.77 -12.91 -20.76
C PRO A 130 8.29 -12.61 -22.18
N ASP A 131 7.58 -13.57 -22.79
CA ASP A 131 7.15 -13.49 -24.20
C ASP A 131 6.04 -12.43 -24.35
N VAL A 132 5.23 -12.24 -23.29
CA VAL A 132 4.16 -11.24 -23.17
C VAL A 132 4.61 -10.00 -22.36
N ILE A 133 5.58 -10.17 -21.46
CA ILE A 133 6.06 -9.19 -20.46
C ILE A 133 7.58 -9.01 -20.62
N PRO A 134 8.03 -8.19 -21.59
CA PRO A 134 9.40 -7.69 -21.68
C PRO A 134 9.98 -7.29 -20.32
N ASN A 135 11.20 -7.78 -20.06
CA ASN A 135 11.93 -7.62 -18.79
C ASN A 135 11.24 -8.20 -17.54
N SER A 136 10.35 -9.18 -17.69
CA SER A 136 9.82 -9.98 -16.57
C SER A 136 10.94 -10.51 -15.67
N PRO A 137 10.84 -10.37 -14.33
CA PRO A 137 11.78 -11.00 -13.39
C PRO A 137 11.59 -12.53 -13.28
N LEU A 138 10.59 -13.10 -13.96
CA LEU A 138 10.25 -14.53 -13.90
C LEU A 138 10.07 -15.09 -15.32
N SER A 139 10.99 -15.96 -15.71
CA SER A 139 11.08 -16.54 -17.06
C SER A 139 10.48 -17.95 -17.19
N CYS A 140 9.97 -18.51 -16.10
CA CYS A 140 9.49 -19.89 -16.01
C CYS A 140 7.98 -20.04 -15.75
N ILE A 141 7.25 -18.94 -15.51
CA ILE A 141 5.79 -18.97 -15.39
C ILE A 141 5.18 -19.04 -16.79
N SER A 142 4.24 -19.96 -17.01
CA SER A 142 3.38 -20.00 -18.19
C SER A 142 2.07 -19.26 -17.96
N ILE A 143 1.53 -18.62 -19.00
CA ILE A 143 0.26 -17.92 -18.99
C ILE A 143 -0.82 -18.88 -19.54
N GLY A 144 -1.64 -19.43 -18.64
CA GLY A 144 -2.66 -20.42 -19.01
C GLY A 144 -4.06 -19.85 -19.25
N THR A 145 -4.40 -18.72 -18.63
CA THR A 145 -5.74 -18.10 -18.66
C THR A 145 -5.65 -16.57 -18.74
N PRO A 146 -6.73 -15.88 -19.16
CA PRO A 146 -6.83 -14.42 -19.04
C PRO A 146 -6.61 -13.91 -17.62
N TYR A 147 -7.08 -14.65 -16.60
CA TYR A 147 -6.84 -14.32 -15.19
C TYR A 147 -5.35 -14.37 -14.81
N ASP A 148 -4.60 -15.38 -15.26
CA ASP A 148 -3.18 -15.54 -14.88
C ASP A 148 -2.33 -14.35 -15.35
N LEU A 149 -2.53 -13.92 -16.60
CA LEU A 149 -1.89 -12.73 -17.16
C LEU A 149 -2.35 -11.45 -16.45
N ALA A 150 -3.66 -11.28 -16.25
CA ALA A 150 -4.20 -10.12 -15.55
C ALA A 150 -3.67 -10.00 -14.11
N ARG A 151 -3.55 -11.12 -13.38
CA ARG A 151 -2.93 -11.16 -12.04
C ARG A 151 -1.46 -10.75 -12.11
N ASN A 152 -0.67 -11.30 -13.03
CA ASN A 152 0.75 -10.94 -13.17
C ASN A 152 0.94 -9.44 -13.47
N ILE A 153 0.14 -8.87 -14.37
CA ILE A 153 0.10 -7.42 -14.64
C ILE A 153 -0.29 -6.63 -13.39
N SER A 154 -1.31 -7.09 -12.66
CA SER A 154 -1.77 -6.44 -11.42
C SER A 154 -0.67 -6.38 -10.35
N VAL A 155 0.17 -7.43 -10.22
CA VAL A 155 1.32 -7.46 -9.30
C VAL A 155 2.46 -6.55 -9.78
N ILE A 156 2.75 -6.56 -11.09
CA ILE A 156 3.83 -5.77 -11.68
C ILE A 156 3.58 -4.25 -11.53
N THR A 157 2.33 -3.82 -11.68
CA THR A 157 1.93 -2.41 -11.52
C THR A 157 1.92 -1.89 -10.08
N GLN A 158 2.16 -2.72 -9.05
CA GLN A 158 2.12 -2.24 -7.66
C GLN A 158 3.36 -1.44 -7.24
N SER A 159 3.17 -0.13 -7.12
CA SER A 159 4.14 0.86 -6.62
C SER A 159 4.52 0.65 -5.14
N HIS A 160 3.56 0.34 -4.26
CA HIS A 160 3.79 0.17 -2.82
C HIS A 160 4.54 -1.12 -2.45
N ILE A 161 4.69 -2.10 -3.36
CA ILE A 161 5.34 -3.37 -3.05
C ILE A 161 6.87 -3.21 -3.20
N PRO A 162 7.67 -3.57 -2.16
CA PRO A 162 9.13 -3.59 -2.26
C PRO A 162 9.60 -4.53 -3.38
N ASP A 163 10.63 -4.13 -4.12
CA ASP A 163 10.98 -4.79 -5.38
C ASP A 163 11.47 -6.25 -5.19
N ASN A 164 12.04 -6.56 -4.02
CA ASN A 164 12.41 -7.92 -3.60
C ASN A 164 11.19 -8.80 -3.23
N TRP A 165 10.04 -8.23 -2.89
CA TRP A 165 8.80 -8.96 -2.61
C TRP A 165 7.94 -9.18 -3.85
N ARG A 166 8.07 -8.34 -4.89
CA ARG A 166 7.29 -8.46 -6.15
C ARG A 166 7.45 -9.84 -6.81
N VAL A 167 8.67 -10.38 -6.81
CA VAL A 167 8.97 -11.74 -7.33
C VAL A 167 8.24 -12.82 -6.52
N ALA A 168 8.25 -12.70 -5.19
CA ALA A 168 7.53 -13.63 -4.31
C ALA A 168 6.01 -13.54 -4.54
N ARG A 169 5.45 -12.34 -4.72
CA ARG A 169 4.01 -12.14 -4.98
C ARG A 169 3.52 -12.67 -6.33
N LEU A 170 4.37 -12.67 -7.37
CA LEU A 170 4.05 -13.31 -8.64
C LEU A 170 3.97 -14.85 -8.49
N LEU A 171 4.91 -15.45 -7.74
CA LEU A 171 4.96 -16.89 -7.44
C LEU A 171 3.90 -17.36 -6.44
N ASP A 172 3.48 -16.49 -5.52
CA ASP A 172 2.49 -16.75 -4.47
C ASP A 172 1.07 -16.83 -5.05
N VAL A 173 0.62 -18.04 -5.40
CA VAL A 173 -0.72 -18.30 -5.95
C VAL A 173 -1.85 -17.88 -4.99
N SER A 174 -1.58 -17.77 -3.68
CA SER A 174 -2.57 -17.24 -2.71
C SER A 174 -2.72 -15.72 -2.78
N TYR A 175 -1.78 -15.03 -3.42
CA TYR A 175 -1.87 -13.60 -3.71
C TYR A 175 -2.82 -13.34 -4.88
N ASP A 176 -4.11 -13.39 -4.59
CA ASP A 176 -5.17 -13.01 -5.51
C ASP A 176 -5.25 -11.49 -5.63
N ILE A 177 -4.86 -10.97 -6.79
CA ILE A 177 -5.02 -9.57 -7.18
C ILE A 177 -5.43 -9.47 -8.65
N LEU A 178 -6.42 -8.63 -8.93
CA LEU A 178 -7.02 -8.40 -10.25
C LEU A 178 -7.51 -6.96 -10.31
N THR A 179 -7.38 -6.31 -11.46
CA THR A 179 -7.85 -4.93 -11.71
C THR A 179 -8.58 -4.86 -13.06
N PRO A 180 -9.50 -3.90 -13.28
CA PRO A 180 -10.16 -3.73 -14.58
C PRO A 180 -9.16 -3.55 -15.74
N HIS A 181 -8.16 -2.68 -15.60
CA HIS A 181 -7.17 -2.38 -16.64
C HIS A 181 -6.28 -3.60 -16.94
N SER A 182 -5.79 -4.32 -15.92
CA SER A 182 -4.98 -5.53 -16.13
C SER A 182 -5.75 -6.65 -16.83
N LEU A 183 -7.03 -6.82 -16.49
CA LEU A 183 -7.92 -7.74 -17.16
C LEU A 183 -8.23 -7.28 -18.59
N GLY A 184 -8.37 -5.97 -18.82
CA GLY A 184 -8.55 -5.38 -20.15
C GLY A 184 -7.36 -5.65 -21.07
N ILE A 185 -6.13 -5.37 -20.62
CA ILE A 185 -4.89 -5.72 -21.36
C ILE A 185 -4.86 -7.23 -21.66
N SER A 186 -5.16 -8.07 -20.67
CA SER A 186 -5.18 -9.53 -20.84
C SER A 186 -6.21 -9.99 -21.86
N LEU A 187 -7.44 -9.48 -21.81
CA LEU A 187 -8.48 -9.78 -22.80
C LEU A 187 -8.06 -9.31 -24.20
N SER A 188 -7.42 -8.14 -24.33
CA SER A 188 -6.87 -7.66 -25.60
C SER A 188 -5.80 -8.60 -26.16
N TYR A 189 -4.86 -9.05 -25.33
CA TYR A 189 -3.84 -10.03 -25.71
C TYR A 189 -4.47 -11.36 -26.16
N PHE A 190 -5.37 -11.94 -25.37
CA PHE A 190 -6.04 -13.20 -25.71
C PHE A 190 -6.88 -13.09 -26.99
N ARG A 191 -7.57 -11.96 -27.23
CA ARG A 191 -8.33 -11.68 -28.46
C ARG A 191 -7.45 -11.56 -29.72
N SER A 192 -6.16 -11.30 -29.57
CA SER A 192 -5.21 -11.18 -30.70
C SER A 192 -4.42 -12.45 -30.98
N HIS A 193 -4.15 -13.29 -29.98
CA HIS A 193 -3.35 -14.52 -30.12
C HIS A 193 -4.18 -15.82 -30.11
N CYS A 194 -5.49 -15.75 -29.84
CA CYS A 194 -6.34 -16.94 -29.75
C CYS A 194 -7.57 -16.89 -30.66
N LEU A 195 -7.65 -17.81 -31.62
CA LEU A 195 -8.82 -17.99 -32.50
C LEU A 195 -10.13 -18.14 -31.70
N HIS A 196 -10.12 -18.87 -30.58
CA HIS A 196 -11.29 -19.06 -29.74
C HIS A 196 -11.79 -17.75 -29.10
N ALA A 197 -10.88 -16.93 -28.55
CA ALA A 197 -11.23 -15.66 -27.92
C ALA A 197 -11.59 -14.59 -28.97
N THR A 198 -10.92 -14.58 -30.13
CA THR A 198 -11.30 -13.76 -31.29
C THR A 198 -12.74 -14.08 -31.71
N LEU A 199 -13.07 -15.35 -31.95
CA LEU A 199 -14.41 -15.77 -32.39
C LEU A 199 -15.48 -15.51 -31.32
N ALA A 200 -15.17 -15.70 -30.03
CA ALA A 200 -16.07 -15.31 -28.94
C ALA A 200 -16.35 -13.80 -28.99
N SER A 201 -15.32 -12.96 -29.10
CA SER A 201 -15.45 -11.51 -29.18
C SER A 201 -16.23 -11.03 -30.41
N VAL A 202 -16.08 -11.70 -31.56
CA VAL A 202 -16.85 -11.41 -32.79
C VAL A 202 -18.33 -11.78 -32.66
N VAL A 203 -18.65 -12.87 -31.93
CA VAL A 203 -20.04 -13.25 -31.61
C VAL A 203 -20.67 -12.29 -30.59
N ASP A 204 -19.88 -11.76 -29.66
CA ASP A 204 -20.37 -10.93 -28.55
C ASP A 204 -20.46 -9.45 -28.92
N ALA A 205 -19.71 -8.98 -29.93
CA ALA A 205 -19.87 -7.65 -30.54
C ALA A 205 -21.27 -7.40 -31.16
N LYS A 206 -22.15 -8.42 -31.20
CA LYS A 206 -23.55 -8.34 -31.65
C LYS A 206 -24.57 -8.50 -30.51
N LYS A 207 -24.13 -8.37 -29.24
CA LYS A 207 -24.93 -8.65 -28.04
C LYS A 207 -24.73 -7.55 -26.99
N PRO A 208 -25.66 -7.41 -26.01
CA PRO A 208 -25.38 -6.66 -24.79
C PRO A 208 -24.17 -7.26 -24.04
N ALA A 209 -23.50 -6.43 -23.24
CA ALA A 209 -22.33 -6.83 -22.45
C ALA A 209 -22.64 -8.07 -21.60
N GLN A 210 -21.85 -9.13 -21.76
CA GLN A 210 -22.14 -10.43 -21.16
C GLN A 210 -21.52 -10.54 -19.76
N ASP A 211 -22.38 -10.84 -18.78
CA ASP A 211 -22.03 -11.03 -17.36
C ASP A 211 -21.00 -12.17 -17.19
N CYS A 212 -19.80 -11.86 -16.64
CA CYS A 212 -18.82 -12.90 -16.32
C CYS A 212 -19.13 -13.51 -14.94
N PRO A 213 -19.36 -14.83 -14.85
CA PRO A 213 -19.58 -15.47 -13.57
C PRO A 213 -18.32 -15.44 -12.68
N PRO A 214 -18.48 -15.39 -11.35
CA PRO A 214 -17.38 -15.37 -10.37
C PRO A 214 -16.58 -16.68 -10.40
N ARG A 215 -15.30 -16.63 -10.01
CA ARG A 215 -14.40 -17.81 -10.05
C ARG A 215 -14.70 -18.79 -8.93
N THR A 216 -15.08 -18.27 -7.77
CA THR A 216 -15.47 -19.02 -6.56
C THR A 216 -16.66 -18.31 -5.90
N ARG A 217 -17.33 -18.93 -4.92
CA ARG A 217 -18.40 -18.25 -4.14
C ARG A 217 -17.82 -17.14 -3.24
N ASP A 218 -16.57 -17.31 -2.84
CA ASP A 218 -15.82 -16.38 -1.99
C ASP A 218 -14.94 -15.39 -2.79
N ASP A 219 -15.17 -15.24 -4.10
CA ASP A 219 -14.39 -14.35 -4.96
C ASP A 219 -14.31 -12.92 -4.35
N PRO A 220 -13.11 -12.36 -4.08
CA PRO A 220 -12.97 -11.07 -3.40
C PRO A 220 -13.40 -9.84 -4.24
N TYR A 221 -13.80 -10.04 -5.50
CA TYR A 221 -14.26 -8.98 -6.39
C TYR A 221 -15.72 -9.15 -6.81
N ASN A 222 -16.35 -8.03 -7.18
CA ASN A 222 -17.49 -8.05 -8.08
C ASN A 222 -16.99 -8.31 -9.52
N LEU A 223 -16.71 -9.57 -9.85
CA LEU A 223 -16.09 -9.92 -11.14
C LEU A 223 -16.94 -9.56 -12.36
N SER A 224 -18.28 -9.57 -12.23
CA SER A 224 -19.21 -9.03 -13.22
C SER A 224 -18.86 -7.58 -13.60
N TYR A 225 -18.71 -6.72 -12.60
CA TYR A 225 -18.36 -5.31 -12.78
C TYR A 225 -16.94 -5.14 -13.36
N LEU A 226 -15.95 -5.86 -12.82
CA LEU A 226 -14.57 -5.82 -13.33
C LEU A 226 -14.49 -6.25 -14.80
N TYR A 227 -15.21 -7.31 -15.18
CA TYR A 227 -15.19 -7.84 -16.54
C TYR A 227 -15.88 -6.90 -17.54
N GLY A 228 -16.96 -6.23 -17.15
CA GLY A 228 -17.58 -5.19 -17.98
C GLY A 228 -16.58 -4.08 -18.32
N LYS A 229 -15.93 -3.50 -17.30
CA LYS A 229 -14.90 -2.47 -17.46
C LYS A 229 -13.68 -2.96 -18.25
N ALA A 230 -13.26 -4.20 -18.04
CA ALA A 230 -12.18 -4.82 -18.82
C ALA A 230 -12.54 -5.03 -20.29
N VAL A 231 -13.79 -5.37 -20.61
CA VAL A 231 -14.28 -5.50 -21.99
C VAL A 231 -14.39 -4.13 -22.67
N GLU A 232 -14.92 -3.12 -21.98
CA GLU A 232 -14.93 -1.72 -22.45
C GLU A 232 -13.51 -1.27 -22.81
N PHE A 233 -12.56 -1.42 -21.88
CA PHE A 233 -11.14 -1.15 -22.13
C PHE A 233 -10.61 -1.93 -23.34
N ALA A 234 -10.83 -3.24 -23.40
CA ALA A 234 -10.28 -4.11 -24.44
C ALA A 234 -10.90 -3.88 -25.83
N ASN A 235 -12.09 -3.28 -25.91
CA ASN A 235 -12.71 -2.86 -27.18
C ASN A 235 -12.03 -1.59 -27.71
N CYS A 236 -11.74 -0.62 -26.83
CA CYS A 236 -11.02 0.61 -27.19
C CYS A 236 -9.51 0.40 -27.35
N ASN A 237 -8.96 -0.69 -26.79
CA ASN A 237 -7.51 -0.93 -26.70
C ASN A 237 -7.08 -2.30 -27.27
N PRO A 238 -7.06 -2.48 -28.60
CA PRO A 238 -6.49 -3.69 -29.23
C PRO A 238 -5.01 -3.89 -28.84
N TRP A 239 -4.54 -5.14 -28.81
CA TRP A 239 -3.16 -5.44 -28.42
C TRP A 239 -2.15 -4.87 -29.43
N MET A 240 -1.05 -4.34 -28.89
CA MET A 240 0.17 -3.98 -29.62
C MET A 240 1.35 -4.20 -28.67
N GLU A 241 2.45 -4.81 -29.13
CA GLU A 241 3.64 -5.08 -28.30
C GLU A 241 4.17 -3.82 -27.60
N SER A 242 4.14 -2.68 -28.29
CA SER A 242 4.57 -1.37 -27.78
C SER A 242 3.76 -0.87 -26.57
N ARG A 243 2.55 -1.39 -26.34
CA ARG A 243 1.74 -1.05 -25.15
C ARG A 243 2.29 -1.67 -23.87
N TRP A 244 3.06 -2.76 -23.95
CA TRP A 244 3.74 -3.28 -22.77
C TRP A 244 4.69 -2.24 -22.17
N CYS A 245 5.46 -1.57 -23.03
CA CYS A 245 6.39 -0.50 -22.65
C CYS A 245 5.69 0.78 -22.14
N GLN A 246 4.36 0.85 -22.20
CA GLN A 246 3.54 1.96 -21.71
C GLN A 246 2.86 1.66 -20.37
N LEU A 247 3.01 0.43 -19.83
CA LEU A 247 2.43 0.02 -18.55
C LEU A 247 3.07 0.78 -17.38
N LYS A 248 2.35 1.76 -16.83
CA LYS A 248 2.79 2.53 -15.66
C LYS A 248 2.50 1.77 -14.35
N PRO A 249 3.28 1.99 -13.28
CA PRO A 249 2.84 1.68 -11.92
C PRO A 249 1.53 2.41 -11.58
N ARG A 250 0.64 1.73 -10.87
CA ARG A 250 -0.58 2.31 -10.29
C ARG A 250 -0.24 3.22 -9.11
N GLU A 251 -1.00 4.28 -8.90
CA GLU A 251 -0.77 5.23 -7.80
C GLU A 251 -1.05 4.63 -6.42
N THR A 252 -0.27 4.99 -5.40
CA THR A 252 -0.57 4.68 -3.99
C THR A 252 -1.14 5.91 -3.29
N LEU A 253 -2.38 5.85 -2.82
CA LEU A 253 -2.97 6.92 -2.01
C LEU A 253 -2.50 6.80 -0.55
N ILE A 254 -2.00 7.89 0.04
CA ILE A 254 -1.58 7.95 1.43
C ILE A 254 -2.40 9.00 2.17
N LEU A 255 -3.13 8.56 3.20
CA LEU A 255 -3.99 9.42 4.03
C LEU A 255 -3.31 9.62 5.38
N LEU A 256 -2.81 10.83 5.61
CA LEU A 256 -2.12 11.26 6.83
C LEU A 256 -3.10 11.92 7.80
N PRO A 257 -2.82 11.88 9.12
CA PRO A 257 -3.58 12.64 10.10
C PRO A 257 -3.25 14.14 10.05
N GLU A 258 -4.09 14.96 10.68
CA GLU A 258 -3.90 16.40 10.89
C GLU A 258 -2.45 16.78 11.28
N GLY A 259 -1.94 17.87 10.72
CA GLY A 259 -0.66 18.48 11.07
C GLY A 259 0.51 18.10 10.17
N PHE A 260 0.29 17.20 9.20
CA PHE A 260 1.23 16.99 8.08
C PHE A 260 1.08 18.01 6.94
N ASP A 261 0.13 18.94 7.04
CA ASP A 261 -0.28 19.88 5.98
C ASP A 261 0.92 20.66 5.39
N GLU A 262 1.70 21.32 6.24
CA GLU A 262 2.90 22.10 5.86
C GLU A 262 4.02 21.25 5.24
N VAL A 263 3.97 19.92 5.40
CA VAL A 263 5.03 18.99 5.01
C VAL A 263 4.60 17.98 3.95
N LEU A 264 3.37 18.04 3.44
CA LEU A 264 2.90 17.26 2.28
C LEU A 264 3.89 17.32 1.12
N ARG A 265 4.36 18.53 0.82
CA ARG A 265 5.36 18.79 -0.23
C ARG A 265 6.69 18.05 -0.05
N CYS A 266 7.04 17.69 1.19
CA CYS A 266 8.25 16.92 1.48
C CYS A 266 8.10 15.41 1.17
N LEU A 267 6.89 14.96 0.81
CA LEU A 267 6.56 13.57 0.47
C LEU A 267 6.23 13.38 -1.03
N GLU A 268 6.21 14.46 -1.83
CA GLU A 268 6.02 14.46 -3.30
C GLU A 268 6.91 13.38 -3.97
N ALA A 269 6.30 12.41 -4.65
CA ALA A 269 6.99 11.31 -5.35
C ALA A 269 6.12 10.75 -6.49
N ASP A 270 6.75 10.12 -7.48
CA ASP A 270 6.05 9.52 -8.61
C ASP A 270 5.13 8.37 -8.16
N PHE A 271 3.90 8.35 -8.67
CA PHE A 271 2.87 7.34 -8.35
C PHE A 271 2.47 7.28 -6.86
N VAL A 272 2.48 8.43 -6.16
CA VAL A 272 2.02 8.56 -4.78
C VAL A 272 1.23 9.86 -4.58
N ALA A 273 -0.08 9.74 -4.37
CA ALA A 273 -0.94 10.82 -3.87
C ALA A 273 -0.85 10.86 -2.34
N VAL A 274 -0.71 12.06 -1.75
CA VAL A 274 -0.61 12.23 -0.29
C VAL A 274 -1.55 13.34 0.16
N HIS A 275 -2.52 13.00 1.01
CA HIS A 275 -3.55 13.91 1.52
C HIS A 275 -3.54 13.89 3.05
N VAL A 276 -3.96 15.00 3.67
CA VAL A 276 -4.22 15.07 5.12
C VAL A 276 -5.72 14.98 5.35
N ILE A 277 -6.13 14.17 6.32
CA ILE A 277 -7.49 14.11 6.83
C ILE A 277 -7.54 14.41 8.33
N ARG A 278 -8.38 15.37 8.70
CA ARG A 278 -8.78 15.71 10.08
C ARG A 278 -9.98 14.87 10.50
N SER A 279 -10.86 14.53 9.56
CA SER A 279 -12.01 13.67 9.80
C SER A 279 -12.39 12.83 8.57
N PRO A 280 -13.14 11.72 8.74
CA PRO A 280 -13.46 10.82 7.62
C PRO A 280 -14.29 11.46 6.50
N ASP A 281 -15.07 12.49 6.81
CA ASP A 281 -15.92 13.18 5.83
C ASP A 281 -15.11 14.03 4.84
N GLU A 282 -13.81 14.24 5.09
CA GLU A 282 -12.89 14.94 4.17
C GLU A 282 -12.32 14.02 3.06
N VAL A 283 -12.71 12.74 3.00
CA VAL A 283 -12.24 11.80 1.98
C VAL A 283 -13.06 11.97 0.69
N GLU A 284 -12.50 12.68 -0.28
CA GLU A 284 -13.15 13.01 -1.56
C GLU A 284 -13.15 11.81 -2.54
N PRO A 285 -14.26 11.53 -3.27
CA PRO A 285 -14.33 10.49 -4.30
C PRO A 285 -13.25 10.62 -5.40
N GLU A 286 -12.86 11.85 -5.73
CA GLU A 286 -11.89 12.20 -6.76
C GLU A 286 -10.49 11.62 -6.49
N TRP A 287 -10.13 11.35 -5.23
CA TRP A 287 -8.85 10.72 -4.86
C TRP A 287 -8.76 9.24 -5.26
N PHE A 288 -9.87 8.68 -5.76
CA PHE A 288 -9.99 7.31 -6.26
C PHE A 288 -10.16 7.27 -7.79
N ALA A 289 -10.02 8.41 -8.48
CA ALA A 289 -10.33 8.59 -9.91
C ALA A 289 -9.59 7.61 -10.86
N GLU A 290 -8.38 7.19 -10.49
CA GLU A 290 -7.60 6.17 -11.20
C GLU A 290 -7.44 4.88 -10.37
N GLU A 291 -7.09 3.77 -11.02
CA GLU A 291 -6.90 2.48 -10.35
C GLU A 291 -5.72 2.50 -9.34
N LEU A 292 -6.04 2.62 -8.05
CA LEU A 292 -5.03 2.62 -6.99
C LEU A 292 -4.33 1.26 -6.85
N SER A 293 -3.05 1.31 -6.52
CA SER A 293 -2.16 0.23 -6.10
C SER A 293 -2.44 -0.20 -4.66
N ALA A 294 -2.58 0.80 -3.78
CA ALA A 294 -2.99 0.65 -2.39
C ALA A 294 -3.51 1.98 -1.82
N ILE A 295 -4.26 1.87 -0.72
CA ILE A 295 -4.58 2.96 0.21
C ILE A 295 -3.79 2.69 1.49
N ILE A 296 -2.92 3.64 1.87
CA ILE A 296 -2.17 3.62 3.13
C ILE A 296 -2.83 4.63 4.07
N LEU A 297 -3.67 4.13 4.96
CA LEU A 297 -4.43 4.93 5.92
C LEU A 297 -3.72 4.95 7.27
N PHE A 298 -3.24 6.12 7.68
CA PHE A 298 -2.77 6.32 9.05
C PHE A 298 -3.95 6.56 10.00
N SER A 299 -3.87 6.08 11.24
CA SER A 299 -4.90 6.37 12.25
C SER A 299 -5.04 7.88 12.47
N PRO A 300 -6.25 8.48 12.32
CA PRO A 300 -6.44 9.93 12.45
C PRO A 300 -6.02 10.49 13.81
N ALA A 301 -5.73 11.79 13.85
CA ALA A 301 -5.35 12.51 15.07
C ALA A 301 -6.48 12.61 16.12
N SER A 302 -7.72 12.27 15.78
CA SER A 302 -8.85 12.33 16.71
C SER A 302 -9.93 11.31 16.35
N SER A 303 -10.63 10.81 17.37
CA SER A 303 -11.68 9.80 17.17
C SER A 303 -12.92 10.43 16.55
N SER A 304 -13.64 9.65 15.73
CA SER A 304 -14.89 10.05 15.07
C SER A 304 -15.92 8.95 15.19
N ASP A 305 -17.20 9.30 15.17
CA ASP A 305 -18.28 8.32 15.15
C ASP A 305 -18.17 7.38 13.93
N ILE A 306 -18.53 6.11 14.12
CA ILE A 306 -18.56 5.10 13.06
C ILE A 306 -19.50 5.48 11.90
N LEU A 307 -20.54 6.27 12.15
CA LEU A 307 -21.42 6.77 11.10
C LEU A 307 -20.71 7.73 10.13
N ARG A 308 -19.75 8.55 10.60
CA ARG A 308 -18.93 9.44 9.75
C ARG A 308 -17.99 8.65 8.85
N TRP A 309 -17.47 7.52 9.34
CA TRP A 309 -16.64 6.62 8.53
C TRP A 309 -17.40 5.95 7.37
N ARG A 310 -18.74 5.97 7.33
CA ARG A 310 -19.53 5.22 6.33
C ARG A 310 -19.15 5.54 4.89
N SER A 311 -19.00 6.82 4.55
CA SER A 311 -18.70 7.25 3.17
C SER A 311 -17.24 6.96 2.79
N ALA A 312 -16.27 7.35 3.64
CA ALA A 312 -14.86 7.04 3.42
C ALA A 312 -14.59 5.52 3.31
N TRP A 313 -15.18 4.72 4.21
CA TRP A 313 -15.02 3.26 4.19
C TRP A 313 -15.68 2.62 2.96
N THR A 314 -16.77 3.20 2.47
CA THR A 314 -17.38 2.80 1.19
C THR A 314 -16.40 3.02 0.03
N LEU A 315 -15.80 4.21 -0.09
CA LEU A 315 -14.80 4.52 -1.12
C LEU A 315 -13.58 3.58 -1.03
N PHE A 316 -13.05 3.33 0.17
CA PHE A 316 -11.93 2.41 0.36
C PHE A 316 -12.27 0.98 -0.09
N LEU A 317 -13.45 0.46 0.25
CA LEU A 317 -13.86 -0.89 -0.15
C LEU A 317 -14.16 -0.99 -1.65
N TYR A 318 -14.61 0.09 -2.31
CA TYR A 318 -14.69 0.13 -3.77
C TYR A 318 -13.32 0.02 -4.43
N ALA A 319 -12.30 0.73 -3.91
CA ALA A 319 -10.93 0.61 -4.43
C ALA A 319 -10.34 -0.79 -4.19
N VAL A 320 -10.60 -1.40 -3.03
CA VAL A 320 -10.20 -2.80 -2.74
C VAL A 320 -10.90 -3.79 -3.68
N ALA A 321 -12.19 -3.59 -3.95
CA ALA A 321 -12.95 -4.39 -4.93
C ALA A 321 -12.46 -4.18 -6.38
N GLN A 322 -11.78 -3.07 -6.67
CA GLN A 322 -11.09 -2.78 -7.94
C GLN A 322 -9.61 -3.22 -7.98
N GLY A 323 -9.10 -3.81 -6.89
CA GLY A 323 -7.75 -4.41 -6.87
C GLY A 323 -6.65 -3.57 -6.19
N ALA A 324 -7.02 -2.58 -5.38
CA ALA A 324 -6.11 -1.98 -4.40
C ALA A 324 -5.94 -2.89 -3.16
N GLU A 325 -4.85 -2.70 -2.41
CA GLU A 325 -4.80 -3.13 -1.00
C GLU A 325 -5.20 -1.97 -0.06
N LEU A 326 -5.76 -2.29 1.11
CA LEU A 326 -5.98 -1.33 2.19
C LEU A 326 -5.05 -1.66 3.36
N ILE A 327 -4.17 -0.73 3.70
CA ILE A 327 -3.11 -0.90 4.70
C ILE A 327 -3.29 0.15 5.80
N ALA A 328 -3.58 -0.28 7.02
CA ALA A 328 -3.72 0.63 8.16
C ALA A 328 -2.42 0.72 8.98
N LEU A 329 -1.94 1.95 9.23
CA LEU A 329 -0.72 2.25 9.97
C LEU A 329 -1.01 3.14 11.20
N PRO A 330 -0.19 3.07 12.27
CA PRO A 330 -0.29 4.01 13.38
C PRO A 330 0.15 5.42 12.95
N GLY A 331 -0.73 6.40 13.15
CA GLY A 331 -0.37 7.81 13.18
C GLY A 331 0.52 8.17 14.39
N PRO A 332 0.97 9.42 14.49
CA PRO A 332 1.66 9.95 15.67
C PRO A 332 0.88 9.66 16.96
N GLN A 333 1.56 9.26 18.03
CA GLN A 333 0.95 9.12 19.35
C GLN A 333 1.13 10.44 20.09
N ASP A 334 0.10 11.29 20.04
CA ASP A 334 0.17 12.69 20.47
C ASP A 334 -0.90 13.13 21.50
N ASP A 335 -1.93 12.32 21.75
CA ASP A 335 -2.93 12.56 22.81
C ASP A 335 -3.44 11.28 23.51
N GLU A 336 -4.37 11.44 24.47
CA GLU A 336 -5.03 10.34 25.20
C GLU A 336 -6.06 9.57 24.34
N GLY A 337 -6.58 10.19 23.29
CA GLY A 337 -7.60 9.63 22.39
C GLY A 337 -7.02 8.70 21.32
N TRP A 338 -5.73 8.82 20.99
CA TRP A 338 -5.01 8.03 19.98
C TRP A 338 -5.32 6.53 20.04
N GLY A 339 -5.34 5.94 21.24
CA GLY A 339 -5.64 4.52 21.43
C GLY A 339 -7.05 4.12 20.95
N ALA A 340 -8.04 4.99 21.10
CA ALA A 340 -9.38 4.77 20.57
C ALA A 340 -9.44 4.91 19.04
N THR A 341 -8.63 5.78 18.44
CA THR A 341 -8.53 5.89 16.96
C THR A 341 -7.94 4.62 16.34
N VAL A 342 -6.90 4.07 16.99
CA VAL A 342 -6.23 2.83 16.59
C VAL A 342 -7.18 1.64 16.74
N ASP A 343 -7.91 1.52 17.84
CA ASP A 343 -8.84 0.41 18.04
C ASP A 343 -10.10 0.53 17.15
N LEU A 344 -10.60 1.73 16.86
CA LEU A 344 -11.73 1.93 15.93
C LEU A 344 -11.35 1.55 14.49
N LEU A 345 -10.19 1.98 14.00
CA LEU A 345 -9.72 1.62 12.66
C LEU A 345 -9.40 0.12 12.55
N ARG A 346 -8.87 -0.47 13.63
CA ARG A 346 -8.73 -1.93 13.76
C ARG A 346 -10.09 -2.64 13.70
N ASP A 347 -11.10 -2.15 14.41
CA ASP A 347 -12.45 -2.71 14.43
C ASP A 347 -13.11 -2.66 13.05
N LEU A 348 -12.98 -1.56 12.32
CA LEU A 348 -13.41 -1.43 10.93
C LEU A 348 -12.78 -2.52 10.03
N MET A 349 -11.47 -2.80 10.16
CA MET A 349 -10.81 -3.85 9.38
C MET A 349 -11.19 -5.27 9.84
N GLU A 350 -11.14 -5.55 11.14
CA GLU A 350 -11.47 -6.86 11.71
C GLU A 350 -12.93 -7.24 11.43
N GLU A 351 -13.87 -6.30 11.48
CA GLU A 351 -15.27 -6.55 11.14
C GLU A 351 -15.50 -6.69 9.64
N THR A 352 -14.82 -5.89 8.79
CA THR A 352 -14.94 -6.04 7.33
C THR A 352 -14.50 -7.44 6.90
N CYS A 353 -13.38 -7.94 7.44
CA CYS A 353 -12.91 -9.30 7.16
C CYS A 353 -13.78 -10.38 7.83
N ALA A 354 -14.46 -10.10 8.94
CA ALA A 354 -15.45 -11.03 9.49
C ALA A 354 -16.71 -11.14 8.60
N GLN A 355 -17.14 -10.05 7.95
CA GLN A 355 -18.28 -10.03 7.04
C GLN A 355 -17.95 -10.57 5.62
N ARG A 356 -16.69 -10.41 5.16
CA ARG A 356 -16.18 -11.01 3.90
C ARG A 356 -14.73 -11.52 4.08
N PRO A 357 -14.52 -12.78 4.52
CA PRO A 357 -13.20 -13.32 4.82
C PRO A 357 -12.17 -13.26 3.67
N SER A 358 -12.61 -13.35 2.42
CA SER A 358 -11.73 -13.26 1.25
C SER A 358 -11.09 -11.88 1.02
N LEU A 359 -11.50 -10.84 1.76
CA LEU A 359 -10.78 -9.56 1.78
C LEU A 359 -9.55 -9.55 2.69
N ALA A 360 -9.38 -10.51 3.60
CA ALA A 360 -8.26 -10.53 4.54
C ALA A 360 -6.85 -10.48 3.87
N PRO A 361 -6.58 -11.15 2.73
CA PRO A 361 -5.31 -11.01 2.01
C PRO A 361 -5.05 -9.60 1.45
N LYS A 362 -6.10 -8.78 1.26
CA LYS A 362 -6.05 -7.41 0.72
C LYS A 362 -6.04 -6.33 1.80
N MET A 363 -6.36 -6.70 3.05
CA MET A 363 -6.58 -5.77 4.16
C MET A 363 -5.53 -5.98 5.25
N ARG A 364 -4.44 -5.20 5.19
CA ARG A 364 -3.30 -5.33 6.11
C ARG A 364 -3.44 -4.39 7.32
N CYS A 365 -3.99 -4.90 8.42
CA CYS A 365 -4.04 -4.20 9.69
C CYS A 365 -2.65 -4.25 10.37
N LEU A 366 -1.80 -3.26 10.08
CA LEU A 366 -0.44 -3.11 10.64
C LEU A 366 -0.41 -2.18 11.88
N LEU A 367 -1.58 -1.86 12.41
CA LEU A 367 -1.79 -1.12 13.65
C LEU A 367 -1.23 -1.89 14.86
N PRO A 368 -0.60 -1.21 15.83
CA PRO A 368 0.00 -1.84 17.00
C PRO A 368 -1.03 -2.28 18.03
N LYS A 369 -0.80 -3.41 18.69
CA LYS A 369 -1.52 -3.81 19.91
C LYS A 369 -0.95 -3.10 21.14
N ARG A 370 -1.72 -3.06 22.22
CA ARG A 370 -1.28 -2.55 23.53
C ARG A 370 -0.07 -3.30 24.08
N SER A 371 -0.01 -4.61 23.87
CA SER A 371 1.14 -5.47 24.18
C SER A 371 2.38 -5.16 23.33
N GLU A 372 2.21 -4.51 22.18
CA GLU A 372 3.27 -4.11 21.24
C GLU A 372 3.74 -2.65 21.46
N ASN A 373 3.25 -1.93 22.49
CA ASN A 373 3.62 -0.54 22.82
C ASN A 373 5.14 -0.32 22.94
N ALA A 374 5.89 -1.33 23.39
CA ALA A 374 7.35 -1.28 23.47
C ALA A 374 8.06 -1.25 22.10
N MET A 375 7.40 -1.71 21.02
CA MET A 375 7.90 -1.61 19.64
C MET A 375 7.67 -0.22 19.04
N LEU A 376 6.73 0.57 19.58
CA LEU A 376 6.53 1.97 19.21
C LEU A 376 7.65 2.83 19.81
N GLY A 377 8.77 2.87 19.10
CA GLY A 377 9.93 3.68 19.43
C GLY A 377 9.61 5.18 19.50
N ALA A 378 10.51 5.94 20.12
CA ALA A 378 10.27 7.34 20.47
C ALA A 378 9.82 8.23 19.30
N ALA A 379 10.19 7.91 18.05
CA ALA A 379 9.75 8.66 16.86
C ALA A 379 8.22 8.80 16.68
N TYR A 380 7.42 7.87 17.23
CA TYR A 380 5.96 7.98 17.24
C TYR A 380 5.43 8.90 18.35
N LYS A 381 6.17 9.01 19.46
CA LYS A 381 5.78 9.73 20.69
C LYS A 381 6.34 11.16 20.74
N ILE A 382 7.45 11.42 20.03
CA ILE A 382 8.18 12.71 19.95
C ILE A 382 7.37 13.86 19.33
N LEU A 383 6.22 13.59 18.70
CA LEU A 383 5.37 14.61 18.08
C LEU A 383 4.47 15.34 19.10
N ALA A 384 4.18 14.73 20.26
CA ALA A 384 3.43 15.34 21.35
C ALA A 384 4.12 16.62 21.89
N ASP A 385 5.44 16.57 22.11
CA ASP A 385 6.28 17.64 22.67
C ASP A 385 6.33 18.95 21.84
N LYS A 386 5.59 19.00 20.71
CA LYS A 386 5.59 20.13 19.76
C LYS A 386 4.21 20.58 19.30
N ILE A 387 3.11 20.08 19.88
CA ILE A 387 1.80 20.68 19.65
C ILE A 387 1.79 22.08 20.29
N ASN A 388 1.77 23.11 19.45
CA ASN A 388 1.67 24.48 19.91
C ASN A 388 0.20 24.78 20.22
N LEU A 389 -0.17 24.79 21.50
CA LEU A 389 -1.54 24.94 22.00
C LEU A 389 -2.27 26.23 21.51
N VAL A 390 -1.53 27.18 20.93
CA VAL A 390 -2.06 28.43 20.37
C VAL A 390 -2.34 28.34 18.85
N THR A 391 -1.72 27.40 18.13
CA THR A 391 -1.84 27.28 16.65
C THR A 391 -2.27 25.92 16.13
N GLY A 392 -2.54 24.93 17.00
CA GLY A 392 -3.03 23.60 16.61
C GLY A 392 -1.92 22.56 16.35
N ARG A 393 -2.30 21.40 15.79
CA ARG A 393 -1.34 20.33 15.44
C ARG A 393 -0.61 20.70 14.15
N HIS A 394 0.66 21.09 14.24
CA HIS A 394 1.51 21.44 13.09
C HIS A 394 2.89 20.79 13.23
N PHE A 395 3.27 19.89 12.31
CA PHE A 395 4.51 19.11 12.42
C PHE A 395 5.65 19.69 11.57
N THR A 396 6.62 20.34 12.23
CA THR A 396 7.86 20.79 11.57
C THR A 396 8.51 19.68 10.72
N GLN A 397 9.09 20.02 9.56
CA GLN A 397 9.80 19.06 8.68
C GLN A 397 10.82 18.18 9.41
N SER A 398 11.43 18.68 10.50
CA SER A 398 12.40 17.92 11.29
C SER A 398 11.77 16.82 12.15
N ALA A 399 10.52 16.99 12.58
CA ALA A 399 9.79 16.02 13.38
C ALA A 399 9.02 15.04 12.48
N ALA A 400 8.32 15.55 11.45
CA ALA A 400 7.66 14.73 10.43
C ALA A 400 8.65 13.74 9.76
N LYS A 401 9.87 14.19 9.41
CA LYS A 401 10.92 13.30 8.88
C LYS A 401 11.35 12.20 9.85
N ARG A 402 11.32 12.43 11.17
CA ARG A 402 11.69 11.41 12.17
C ARG A 402 10.62 10.32 12.25
N PHE A 403 9.36 10.72 12.32
CA PHE A 403 8.21 9.81 12.24
C PHE A 403 8.26 9.00 10.95
N TRP A 404 8.31 9.67 9.79
CA TRP A 404 8.27 9.03 8.47
C TRP A 404 9.41 8.04 8.26
N ASN A 405 10.64 8.40 8.63
CA ASN A 405 11.78 7.48 8.55
C ASN A 405 11.61 6.26 9.48
N ALA A 406 11.00 6.43 10.66
CA ALA A 406 10.74 5.32 11.58
C ALA A 406 9.67 4.38 11.01
N THR A 407 8.57 4.92 10.46
CA THR A 407 7.53 4.13 9.77
C THR A 407 8.11 3.39 8.57
N LYS A 408 8.86 4.07 7.69
CA LYS A 408 9.53 3.45 6.54
C LYS A 408 10.51 2.35 6.95
N THR A 409 11.23 2.52 8.06
CA THR A 409 12.13 1.47 8.59
C THR A 409 11.34 0.29 9.14
N GLN A 410 10.38 0.54 10.04
CA GLN A 410 9.61 -0.47 10.76
C GLN A 410 8.79 -1.38 9.82
N TYR A 411 8.20 -0.80 8.77
CA TYR A 411 7.32 -1.52 7.84
C TYR A 411 7.95 -1.79 6.47
N SER A 412 9.27 -1.57 6.33
CA SER A 412 10.05 -1.84 5.10
C SER A 412 9.91 -3.25 4.54
N ALA A 413 9.62 -4.24 5.39
CA ALA A 413 9.36 -5.62 5.00
C ALA A 413 8.00 -5.83 4.30
N PHE A 414 7.08 -4.88 4.40
CA PHE A 414 5.69 -5.02 3.92
C PHE A 414 5.30 -3.99 2.86
N LEU A 415 5.86 -2.77 2.92
CA LEU A 415 5.53 -1.67 2.02
C LEU A 415 6.70 -0.71 1.74
N LYS A 416 6.67 -0.10 0.55
CA LYS A 416 7.65 0.85 0.01
C LYS A 416 7.09 2.28 0.10
N LEU A 417 7.48 3.02 1.13
CA LEU A 417 7.16 4.45 1.27
C LEU A 417 8.13 5.34 0.48
N PRO A 418 7.68 6.49 -0.08
CA PRO A 418 8.57 7.50 -0.66
C PRO A 418 9.55 8.09 0.37
N ASP A 419 10.58 8.79 -0.10
CA ASP A 419 11.59 9.40 0.76
C ASP A 419 11.25 10.84 1.14
N PHE A 420 11.37 11.17 2.44
CA PHE A 420 11.12 12.53 2.92
C PHE A 420 12.21 13.49 2.44
N LYS A 421 11.89 14.29 1.41
CA LYS A 421 12.73 15.33 0.83
C LYS A 421 12.53 16.62 1.64
N ARG A 422 13.54 17.08 2.39
CA ARG A 422 13.43 18.38 3.07
C ARG A 422 13.47 19.51 2.05
N ILE A 423 12.40 20.31 2.00
CA ILE A 423 12.37 21.54 1.21
C ILE A 423 13.05 22.63 2.02
N ARG A 424 14.09 23.26 1.44
CA ARG A 424 14.51 24.58 1.91
C ARG A 424 13.48 25.58 1.38
N GLU A 425 12.87 26.34 2.27
CA GLU A 425 12.16 27.55 1.86
C GLU A 425 13.12 28.43 1.05
N PRO A 426 12.68 29.06 -0.06
CA PRO A 426 13.47 30.11 -0.66
C PRO A 426 13.63 31.22 0.38
N GLU A 427 14.85 31.72 0.56
CA GLU A 427 15.11 32.86 1.46
C GLU A 427 14.38 34.09 0.90
N ASN A 428 13.14 34.31 1.35
CA ASN A 428 12.32 35.43 0.92
C ASN A 428 13.08 36.72 1.24
N SER A 429 13.36 37.50 0.19
CA SER A 429 14.39 38.52 0.24
C SER A 429 13.98 39.69 1.13
N CYS A 430 14.37 39.63 2.40
CA CYS A 430 14.38 40.76 3.32
C CYS A 430 15.44 41.79 2.90
N ARG A 431 15.20 42.42 1.74
CA ARG A 431 15.80 43.70 1.34
C ARG A 431 15.26 44.83 2.24
N SER A 432 15.50 44.72 3.54
CA SER A 432 15.53 45.92 4.39
C SER A 432 16.71 46.75 3.92
N ALA A 433 16.45 48.00 3.55
CA ALA A 433 17.43 48.87 2.92
C ALA A 433 18.66 49.11 3.80
N ALA A 434 19.79 49.45 3.16
CA ALA A 434 21.03 49.79 3.84
C ALA A 434 20.86 51.06 4.69
N VAL A 435 20.60 50.89 5.98
CA VAL A 435 20.81 51.96 6.97
C VAL A 435 22.30 51.99 7.29
N GLN A 436 23.02 52.89 6.61
CA GLN A 436 24.39 53.24 7.00
C GLN A 436 24.38 53.73 8.45
N ARG A 437 25.12 53.04 9.33
CA ARG A 437 25.56 53.61 10.61
C ARG A 437 27.07 53.77 10.57
N GLU A 438 27.50 55.02 10.39
CA GLU A 438 28.91 55.41 10.46
C GLU A 438 29.50 55.10 11.85
N PRO A 439 30.80 54.78 11.92
CA PRO A 439 31.48 54.52 13.18
C PRO A 439 31.81 55.84 13.91
N ARG A 440 30.93 56.30 14.81
CA ARG A 440 31.28 57.39 15.74
C ARG A 440 32.06 56.86 16.95
N SER A 441 33.38 57.04 16.89
CA SER A 441 34.25 56.97 18.06
C SER A 441 33.96 58.14 19.02
N SER A 442 33.90 57.84 20.32
CA SER A 442 34.11 58.84 21.37
C SER A 442 34.80 58.17 22.55
N THR A 443 35.86 58.80 23.04
CA THR A 443 36.72 58.30 24.12
C THR A 443 36.29 58.89 25.47
N TYR A 444 36.94 58.43 26.56
CA TYR A 444 36.83 58.93 27.95
C TYR A 444 35.57 58.51 28.72
N MET A 445 35.64 58.18 30.02
CA MET A 445 36.78 57.93 30.93
C MET A 445 36.46 56.72 31.83
N ARG A 446 37.46 55.91 32.23
CA ARG A 446 37.27 54.81 33.19
C ARG A 446 38.31 54.85 34.31
N GLY A 447 37.86 55.15 35.53
CA GLY A 447 38.70 55.24 36.72
C GLY A 447 39.00 53.89 37.39
N ARG A 448 40.29 53.65 37.63
CA ARG A 448 40.98 52.70 38.54
C ARG A 448 40.11 52.04 39.64
N GLY A 449 40.29 50.76 40.01
CA GLY A 449 41.29 49.73 39.67
C GLY A 449 40.85 48.34 40.19
N ALA A 450 41.68 47.29 40.29
CA ALA A 450 43.12 47.17 40.05
C ALA A 450 43.52 45.73 39.57
N ARG A 451 44.85 45.51 39.45
CA ARG A 451 45.59 44.32 38.95
C ARG A 451 45.23 43.00 39.71
N HIS A 452 45.48 41.77 39.24
CA HIS A 452 46.48 41.21 38.31
C HIS A 452 45.86 40.26 37.25
N ASN A 453 46.31 40.22 35.99
CA ASN A 453 47.52 39.52 35.47
C ASN A 453 47.58 38.02 35.82
N SER A 454 47.18 37.12 34.91
CA SER A 454 48.06 36.42 33.92
C SER A 454 48.50 35.02 34.40
N ARG A 455 48.70 33.99 33.57
CA ARG A 455 48.97 33.98 32.12
C ARG A 455 48.51 32.67 31.46
N SER A 456 48.13 32.77 30.19
CA SER A 456 47.85 31.70 29.21
C SER A 456 48.90 30.60 29.08
N GLN A 457 48.48 29.40 28.65
CA GLN A 457 49.19 28.64 27.62
C GLN A 457 48.25 27.75 26.78
N GLN A 458 48.23 27.96 25.46
CA GLN A 458 47.77 26.97 24.49
C GLN A 458 48.94 26.06 24.11
N ARG A 459 48.67 24.80 23.78
CA ARG A 459 49.44 24.05 22.76
C ARG A 459 48.66 22.84 22.28
N ASN A 460 48.37 22.80 20.97
CA ASN A 460 48.12 21.55 20.26
C ASN A 460 49.46 20.84 20.05
N PHE A 461 49.48 19.51 20.01
CA PHE A 461 50.16 18.78 18.93
C PHE A 461 49.62 17.33 18.82
N ASN A 462 49.82 16.71 17.66
CA ASN A 462 49.38 15.35 17.33
C ASN A 462 50.42 14.29 17.77
N GLN A 463 50.12 13.02 17.41
CA GLN A 463 50.96 11.80 17.49
C GLN A 463 50.93 11.05 18.84
N LEU A 464 51.05 9.72 18.90
CA LEU A 464 50.63 8.59 18.03
C LEU A 464 50.91 7.28 18.83
N GLU A 465 50.52 6.13 18.28
CA GLU A 465 50.98 4.77 18.66
C GLU A 465 50.70 4.19 20.07
N ASN A 466 49.89 3.12 20.06
CA ASN A 466 50.27 1.78 20.50
C ASN A 466 51.20 1.61 21.74
N ARG A 467 50.65 1.03 22.82
CA ARG A 467 51.12 -0.28 23.33
C ARG A 467 50.12 -0.95 24.28
N SER A 468 50.17 -2.27 24.32
CA SER A 468 49.25 -3.13 25.07
C SER A 468 49.92 -3.83 26.26
N SER A 469 49.09 -4.24 27.22
CA SER A 469 49.26 -5.42 28.10
C SER A 469 49.98 -5.29 29.46
N SER A 470 49.31 -5.89 30.46
CA SER A 470 49.84 -6.66 31.62
C SER A 470 50.82 -6.05 32.63
N TYR A 471 50.36 -5.88 33.88
CA TYR A 471 50.65 -6.70 35.10
C TYR A 471 50.08 -5.92 36.32
N GLN A 472 49.00 -6.31 37.01
CA GLN A 472 48.71 -7.46 37.90
C GLN A 472 49.36 -7.39 39.31
N ARG A 473 48.55 -7.65 40.37
CA ARG A 473 48.89 -7.82 41.82
C ARG A 473 49.09 -6.51 42.62
N ASN A 474 48.79 -6.39 43.92
CA ASN A 474 48.08 -7.22 44.94
C ASN A 474 47.50 -6.20 45.98
N SER A 475 46.26 -6.24 46.50
CA SER A 475 45.55 -7.24 47.35
C SER A 475 46.05 -7.36 48.81
N HIS A 476 45.23 -6.88 49.77
CA HIS A 476 45.08 -7.16 51.23
C HIS A 476 44.51 -5.87 51.87
N ARG A 477 43.64 -5.80 52.89
CA ARG A 477 43.13 -6.65 54.01
C ARG A 477 41.65 -6.23 54.26
N ARG A 478 40.76 -6.92 55.01
CA ARG A 478 40.79 -8.20 55.75
C ARG A 478 39.37 -8.81 55.83
N GLU A 479 39.32 -10.08 56.17
CA GLU A 479 38.22 -10.93 56.70
C GLU A 479 37.52 -10.34 57.94
N ASN A 480 36.27 -10.69 58.30
CA ASN A 480 35.73 -12.02 58.66
C ASN A 480 34.29 -12.24 58.13
N ARG A 481 33.87 -13.43 57.64
CA ARG A 481 33.49 -14.68 58.36
C ARG A 481 32.29 -14.48 59.32
N SER A 482 31.23 -15.30 59.28
CA SER A 482 31.17 -16.76 59.01
C SER A 482 29.90 -17.25 58.28
N THR A 483 30.09 -18.24 57.40
CA THR A 483 29.43 -19.59 57.28
C THR A 483 27.95 -19.78 57.73
N SER A 484 27.11 -20.63 57.09
CA SER A 484 27.46 -21.92 56.49
C SER A 484 26.44 -22.59 55.52
N GLN A 485 26.99 -23.31 54.52
CA GLN A 485 26.47 -24.55 53.87
C GLN A 485 25.22 -24.46 52.94
N SER A 486 25.11 -25.24 51.84
CA SER A 486 26.09 -26.09 51.13
C SER A 486 25.62 -26.59 49.74
N ARG A 487 26.59 -26.81 48.81
CA ARG A 487 26.63 -27.87 47.74
C ARG A 487 25.55 -27.89 46.62
N THR A 488 25.82 -28.26 45.35
CA THR A 488 27.05 -28.24 44.51
C THR A 488 26.68 -28.27 42.99
N THR A 489 27.62 -27.87 42.14
CA THR A 489 27.64 -27.87 40.64
C THR A 489 27.70 -29.29 40.01
N PRO A 490 27.65 -29.52 38.65
CA PRO A 490 27.85 -28.58 37.53
C PRO A 490 26.93 -28.74 36.26
N LYS A 491 27.19 -27.90 35.23
CA LYS A 491 26.67 -28.04 33.85
C LYS A 491 27.55 -28.97 32.98
N PRO A 492 26.99 -29.68 31.97
CA PRO A 492 27.73 -30.20 30.83
C PRO A 492 27.87 -29.17 29.68
N ARG A 493 28.59 -29.54 28.60
CA ARG A 493 29.03 -28.64 27.51
C ARG A 493 28.87 -29.34 26.14
N PHE A 494 28.58 -28.55 25.09
CA PHE A 494 28.56 -28.86 23.65
C PHE A 494 29.01 -30.26 23.17
N GLN A 495 28.18 -30.89 22.32
CA GLN A 495 28.66 -31.71 21.20
C GLN A 495 27.83 -31.43 19.92
N ARG A 496 28.49 -31.50 18.76
CA ARG A 496 27.86 -31.50 17.42
C ARG A 496 27.29 -32.89 17.11
N ARG A 497 26.19 -32.94 16.34
CA ARG A 497 26.02 -33.94 15.26
C ARG A 497 25.34 -33.29 14.05
N GLU A 498 25.60 -33.85 12.88
CA GLU A 498 25.15 -33.38 11.56
C GLU A 498 24.17 -34.42 10.93
N PRO A 499 23.65 -34.25 9.70
CA PRO A 499 22.28 -34.67 9.38
C PRO A 499 22.10 -36.14 9.02
N PHE A 500 20.86 -36.61 9.17
CA PHE A 500 20.40 -37.84 8.52
C PHE A 500 20.08 -37.60 7.04
N ARG A 501 20.48 -38.58 6.20
CA ARG A 501 20.12 -38.69 4.79
C ARG A 501 19.94 -40.18 4.46
N ASN A 502 19.32 -40.48 3.31
CA ASN A 502 18.88 -41.82 2.85
C ASN A 502 17.60 -42.31 3.58
N SER A 503 16.74 -43.13 2.98
CA SER A 503 16.88 -43.87 1.71
C SER A 503 15.56 -43.96 0.92
N CYS A 504 15.64 -43.84 -0.42
CA CYS A 504 14.59 -44.26 -1.34
C CYS A 504 15.21 -44.99 -2.55
N ARG A 505 15.07 -46.32 -2.62
CA ARG A 505 15.38 -47.17 -3.80
C ARG A 505 14.53 -48.46 -3.74
N GLY A 506 14.10 -48.95 -4.91
CA GLY A 506 13.13 -50.05 -5.07
C GLY A 506 11.87 -49.51 -5.75
N ARG A 507 11.78 -49.38 -7.08
CA ARG A 507 11.73 -50.40 -8.16
C ARG A 507 10.53 -51.36 -8.07
N LEU A 508 9.64 -51.20 -9.06
CA LEU A 508 9.01 -52.25 -9.89
C LEU A 508 8.37 -53.45 -9.18
N ASN A 509 7.04 -53.53 -9.27
CA ASN A 509 6.42 -54.25 -10.39
C ASN A 509 5.34 -53.35 -11.04
#